data_AF-A0A9X3T2M9-F1
#
_entry.id   AF-A0A9X3T2M9-F1
#
_cell.length_a   1.000
_cell.length_b   1.000
_cell.length_c   1.000
_cell.angle_alpha   90.00
_cell.angle_beta   90.00
_cell.angle_gamma   90.00
#
_symmetry.space_group_name_H-M   'P 1'
#
loop_
_entity.id
_entity.type
_entity.pdbx_description
1 polymer ?
#
loop_
_entity_poly.entity_id
_entity_poly.type
_entity_poly.pdbx_seq_one_letter_code
_entity_poly.pdbx_strand_id
1 'polypeptide(L)'
;MFSRVRVSPAALALWFLALGGCTGSDAIVVIALHPSKPNILYVATNDYIYKSRDEGRTWSNISRGMSHSRVISMAVDPVYPATVYAGTKGDAVYKSYDGGHRWTSQRNGLDDVTITSVVNQFVFDPSASRRIFVATTMGIFETRDGGESWQKRMHGMKEVLMVVTLTVDPTRPRIMYAGTSGGVYKTTDRATRWEKANNGLVAPDILKSSRALDVTVVQVDPHTTETVYAATLSGLYTSKDAAESWTRIGQSLPDQMISAMVLDRAVPDKLYLATREGVHTSEDGGATWRAINEGLATLNVRTIVQSPTDPKTFYVGTNGSGLYRSRDGGEHWVPLGTPSSPVSNSGQAI
;
A
#
# COMPACT_ATOMS: atom_id res chain seq x y z
N MET A 1 17.70 71.30 -23.93
CA MET A 1 16.64 70.31 -24.20
C MET A 1 17.33 68.96 -24.43
N PHE A 2 16.99 68.01 -23.56
CA PHE A 2 17.34 66.58 -23.52
C PHE A 2 18.80 66.12 -23.29
N SER A 3 18.94 65.45 -22.15
CA SER A 3 20.11 64.89 -21.50
C SER A 3 20.55 63.57 -22.12
N ARG A 4 21.86 63.28 -21.98
CA ARG A 4 22.47 61.99 -22.30
C ARG A 4 22.01 60.94 -21.29
N VAL A 5 21.36 59.87 -21.75
CA VAL A 5 21.09 58.67 -20.96
C VAL A 5 22.32 57.77 -21.01
N ARG A 6 22.98 57.57 -19.85
CA ARG A 6 23.98 56.52 -19.65
C ARG A 6 23.22 55.20 -19.41
N VAL A 7 23.49 54.19 -20.23
CA VAL A 7 23.05 52.82 -19.98
C VAL A 7 24.13 52.13 -19.13
N SER A 8 23.77 51.72 -17.93
CA SER A 8 24.57 50.86 -17.04
C SER A 8 24.34 49.40 -17.40
N PRO A 9 25.38 48.53 -17.47
CA PRO A 9 25.16 47.10 -17.63
C PRO A 9 24.70 46.51 -16.28
N ALA A 10 23.45 46.06 -16.22
CA ALA A 10 22.93 45.31 -15.07
C ALA A 10 23.58 43.91 -15.07
N ALA A 11 24.39 43.64 -14.07
CA ALA A 11 24.90 42.32 -13.76
C ALA A 11 23.72 41.38 -13.42
N LEU A 12 23.60 40.28 -14.17
CA LEU A 12 22.72 39.17 -13.81
C LEU A 12 23.30 38.47 -12.57
N ALA A 13 22.79 38.82 -11.40
CA ALA A 13 22.98 38.03 -10.19
C ALA A 13 22.09 36.79 -10.26
N LEU A 14 22.69 35.62 -10.51
CA LEU A 14 22.08 34.32 -10.28
C LEU A 14 21.91 34.13 -8.77
N TRP A 15 20.69 34.34 -8.28
CA TRP A 15 20.33 34.00 -6.90
C TRP A 15 20.06 32.50 -6.82
N PHE A 16 21.04 31.75 -6.30
CA PHE A 16 20.77 30.45 -5.69
C PHE A 16 20.04 30.69 -4.37
N LEU A 17 18.70 30.70 -4.43
CA LEU A 17 17.90 30.57 -3.22
C LEU A 17 17.89 29.10 -2.79
N ALA A 18 18.96 28.70 -2.10
CA ALA A 18 18.85 27.64 -1.11
C ALA A 18 18.19 28.24 0.13
N LEU A 19 16.86 28.29 0.14
CA LEU A 19 16.09 28.65 1.33
C LEU A 19 15.44 27.41 1.91
N GLY A 20 15.85 27.10 3.14
CA GLY A 20 14.96 26.71 4.23
C GLY A 20 14.32 25.34 4.12
N GLY A 21 14.79 24.41 4.95
CA GLY A 21 14.09 23.16 5.20
C GLY A 21 12.63 23.40 5.60
N CYS A 22 11.70 23.04 4.72
CA CYS A 22 10.32 22.75 5.10
C CYS A 22 10.30 21.34 5.69
N THR A 23 10.50 21.22 7.00
CA THR A 23 10.43 19.97 7.77
C THR A 23 8.99 19.57 8.07
N GLY A 24 8.16 19.50 7.03
CA GLY A 24 6.80 18.96 7.11
C GLY A 24 6.59 18.03 5.93
N SER A 25 7.24 16.86 5.93
CA SER A 25 6.92 15.84 4.93
C SER A 25 5.68 15.07 5.38
N ASP A 26 4.63 15.12 4.58
CA ASP A 26 3.42 14.37 4.87
C ASP A 26 3.69 12.86 4.93
N ALA A 27 2.99 12.17 5.83
CA ALA A 27 3.07 10.73 5.94
C ALA A 27 2.63 10.09 4.61
N ILE A 28 3.47 9.23 4.05
CA ILE A 28 3.16 8.49 2.83
C ILE A 28 2.33 7.27 3.23
N VAL A 29 1.04 7.32 2.90
CA VAL A 29 0.05 6.29 3.25
C VAL A 29 0.13 5.11 2.29
N VAL A 30 0.15 5.40 0.99
CA VAL A 30 0.10 4.39 -0.08
C VAL A 30 1.02 4.81 -1.21
N ILE A 31 1.67 3.82 -1.81
CA ILE A 31 2.37 3.95 -3.09
C ILE A 31 1.73 2.96 -4.05
N ALA A 32 1.24 3.42 -5.19
CA ALA A 32 0.72 2.57 -6.25
C ALA A 32 1.51 2.83 -7.54
N LEU A 33 2.15 1.78 -8.07
CA LEU A 33 3.00 1.87 -9.26
C LEU A 33 2.20 1.52 -10.50
N HIS A 34 2.51 2.17 -11.62
CA HIS A 34 1.95 1.76 -12.90
C HIS A 34 2.53 0.39 -13.31
N PRO A 35 1.70 -0.57 -13.77
CA PRO A 35 2.09 -1.97 -13.97
C PRO A 35 3.21 -2.17 -15.00
N SER A 36 3.28 -1.32 -16.04
CA SER A 36 4.27 -1.43 -17.12
C SER A 36 5.13 -0.19 -17.38
N LYS A 37 4.91 0.91 -16.66
CA LYS A 37 5.59 2.20 -16.91
C LYS A 37 6.24 2.68 -15.62
N PRO A 38 7.53 2.36 -15.36
CA PRO A 38 8.16 2.61 -14.07
C PRO A 38 8.26 4.09 -13.69
N ASN A 39 8.11 5.00 -14.66
CA ASN A 39 8.09 6.44 -14.43
C ASN A 39 6.78 6.97 -13.86
N ILE A 40 5.70 6.20 -13.91
CA ILE A 40 4.39 6.64 -13.41
C ILE A 40 4.13 5.97 -12.06
N LEU A 41 3.93 6.80 -11.04
CA LEU A 41 3.52 6.35 -9.72
C LEU A 41 2.50 7.32 -9.11
N TYR A 42 1.66 6.75 -8.25
CA TYR A 42 0.67 7.44 -7.46
C TYR A 42 1.05 7.33 -5.99
N VAL A 43 0.86 8.40 -5.26
CA VAL A 43 1.11 8.46 -3.82
C VAL A 43 -0.09 9.08 -3.13
N ALA A 44 -0.58 8.43 -2.08
CA ALA A 44 -1.53 9.03 -1.16
C ALA A 44 -0.81 9.47 0.12
N THR A 45 -1.09 10.70 0.54
CA THR A 45 -0.77 11.25 1.86
C THR A 45 -2.01 11.19 2.74
N ASN A 46 -1.95 11.76 3.95
CA ASN A 46 -3.15 11.85 4.79
C ASN A 46 -4.26 12.71 4.17
N ASP A 47 -3.89 13.70 3.35
CA ASP A 47 -4.81 14.73 2.89
C ASP A 47 -5.07 14.65 1.37
N TYR A 48 -4.06 14.25 0.59
CA TYR A 48 -4.11 14.33 -0.87
C TYR A 48 -3.52 13.10 -1.58
N ILE A 49 -3.96 12.92 -2.83
CA ILE A 49 -3.36 12.01 -3.79
C ILE A 49 -2.52 12.82 -4.78
N TYR A 50 -1.34 12.32 -5.08
CA TYR A 50 -0.43 12.86 -6.07
C TYR A 50 -0.07 11.84 -7.12
N LYS A 51 0.21 12.33 -8.32
CA LYS A 51 0.74 11.54 -9.43
C LYS A 51 2.05 12.13 -9.91
N SER A 52 3.02 11.26 -10.12
CA SER A 52 4.25 11.54 -10.83
C SER A 52 4.22 10.83 -12.20
N ARG A 53 4.87 11.45 -13.19
CA ARG A 53 5.16 10.84 -14.50
C ARG A 53 6.66 10.73 -14.79
N ASP A 54 7.51 11.00 -13.82
CA ASP A 54 8.95 11.11 -13.96
C ASP A 54 9.71 10.47 -12.78
N GLU A 55 9.19 9.36 -12.25
CA GLU A 55 9.79 8.60 -11.13
C GLU A 55 9.89 9.37 -9.80
N GLY A 56 9.00 10.33 -9.58
CA GLY A 56 8.85 11.07 -8.33
C GLY A 56 9.73 12.31 -8.25
N ARG A 57 10.19 12.82 -9.41
CA ARG A 57 10.90 14.10 -9.49
C ARG A 57 9.93 15.27 -9.43
N THR A 58 8.75 15.13 -10.04
CA THR A 58 7.67 16.12 -9.97
C THR A 58 6.33 15.46 -9.66
N TRP A 59 5.45 16.24 -9.02
CA TRP A 59 4.16 15.74 -8.55
C TRP A 59 3.03 16.68 -8.94
N SER A 60 1.89 16.10 -9.31
CA SER A 60 0.64 16.81 -9.51
C SER A 60 -0.40 16.31 -8.51
N ASN A 61 -1.05 17.23 -7.79
CA ASN A 61 -2.21 16.88 -6.96
C ASN A 61 -3.38 16.48 -7.86
N ILE A 62 -3.95 15.31 -7.59
CA ILE A 62 -5.04 14.71 -8.36
C ILE A 62 -6.26 14.38 -7.50
N SER A 63 -6.43 15.03 -6.35
CA SER A 63 -7.57 14.81 -5.45
C SER A 63 -8.89 15.43 -5.92
N ARG A 64 -8.88 16.18 -7.04
CA ARG A 64 -10.05 16.93 -7.50
C ARG A 64 -11.24 15.98 -7.77
N GLY A 65 -12.39 16.30 -7.16
CA GLY A 65 -13.63 15.53 -7.33
C GLY A 65 -13.81 14.39 -6.34
N MET A 66 -12.82 14.14 -5.48
CA MET A 66 -13.00 13.35 -4.27
C MET A 66 -13.49 14.25 -3.14
N SER A 67 -14.16 13.67 -2.14
CA SER A 67 -14.34 14.33 -0.85
C SER A 67 -12.99 14.50 -0.13
N HIS A 68 -12.98 15.27 0.95
CA HIS A 68 -11.83 15.37 1.86
C HIS A 68 -11.63 14.09 2.72
N SER A 69 -12.22 12.96 2.33
CA SER A 69 -12.07 11.68 3.02
C SER A 69 -10.68 11.10 2.75
N ARG A 70 -10.00 10.72 3.84
CA ARG A 70 -8.64 10.16 3.79
C ARG A 70 -8.58 8.91 2.93
N VAL A 71 -7.61 8.88 2.01
CA VAL A 71 -7.31 7.71 1.17
C VAL A 71 -6.45 6.74 1.96
N ILE A 72 -6.88 5.48 2.00
CA ILE A 72 -6.24 4.42 2.78
C ILE A 72 -5.62 3.35 1.88
N SER A 73 -6.19 3.13 0.71
CA SER A 73 -5.67 2.18 -0.28
C SER A 73 -5.84 2.73 -1.69
N MET A 74 -4.97 2.29 -2.60
CA MET A 74 -5.07 2.60 -4.03
C MET A 74 -4.69 1.39 -4.85
N ALA A 75 -5.24 1.33 -6.06
CA ALA A 75 -4.89 0.28 -7.02
C ALA A 75 -4.96 0.81 -8.45
N VAL A 76 -4.04 0.36 -9.30
CA VAL A 76 -4.04 0.64 -10.73
C VAL A 76 -4.49 -0.63 -11.44
N ASP A 77 -5.46 -0.52 -12.34
CA ASP A 77 -5.90 -1.68 -13.13
C ASP A 77 -4.71 -2.23 -13.96
N PRO A 78 -4.35 -3.52 -13.80
CA PRO A 78 -3.19 -4.09 -14.47
C PRO A 78 -3.36 -4.20 -15.99
N VAL A 79 -4.61 -4.26 -16.48
CA VAL A 79 -4.95 -4.38 -17.90
C VAL A 79 -5.24 -3.01 -18.51
N TYR A 80 -5.89 -2.11 -17.76
CA TYR A 80 -6.26 -0.77 -18.21
C TYR A 80 -5.70 0.32 -17.28
N PRO A 81 -4.40 0.65 -17.31
CA PRO A 81 -3.75 1.47 -16.27
C PRO A 81 -4.16 2.95 -16.18
N ALA A 82 -5.01 3.42 -17.10
CA ALA A 82 -5.72 4.69 -16.93
C ALA A 82 -6.82 4.59 -15.87
N THR A 83 -7.34 3.39 -15.61
CA THR A 83 -8.27 3.11 -14.53
C THR A 83 -7.53 2.98 -13.21
N VAL A 84 -7.88 3.86 -12.26
CA VAL A 84 -7.28 3.89 -10.91
C VAL A 84 -8.40 3.87 -9.88
N TYR A 85 -8.19 3.12 -8.81
CA TYR A 85 -9.12 2.99 -7.69
C TYR A 85 -8.50 3.63 -6.44
N ALA A 86 -9.33 4.31 -5.65
CA ALA A 86 -8.96 4.84 -4.36
C ALA A 86 -9.98 4.36 -3.32
N GLY A 87 -9.49 3.67 -2.30
CA GLY A 87 -10.23 3.23 -1.14
C GLY A 87 -10.06 4.24 -0.02
N THR A 88 -11.17 4.65 0.58
CA THR A 88 -11.19 5.76 1.54
C THR A 88 -11.68 5.31 2.90
N LYS A 89 -11.48 6.17 3.89
CA LYS A 89 -12.22 6.14 5.15
C LYS A 89 -13.53 6.94 4.97
N GLY A 90 -14.67 6.27 5.03
CA GLY A 90 -16.00 6.86 5.05
C GLY A 90 -16.76 6.94 3.72
N ASP A 91 -16.06 7.15 2.60
CA ASP A 91 -16.70 7.30 1.27
C ASP A 91 -16.66 6.03 0.41
N ALA A 92 -16.14 4.94 0.98
CA ALA A 92 -15.90 3.65 0.34
C ALA A 92 -14.90 3.75 -0.83
N VAL A 93 -15.33 3.54 -2.07
CA VAL A 93 -14.48 3.43 -3.26
C VAL A 93 -14.72 4.60 -4.21
N TYR A 94 -13.63 5.21 -4.67
CA TYR A 94 -13.61 6.08 -5.85
C TYR A 94 -12.90 5.38 -7.01
N LYS A 95 -13.33 5.69 -8.22
CA LYS A 95 -12.74 5.22 -9.46
C LYS A 95 -12.47 6.40 -10.39
N SER A 96 -11.30 6.42 -10.99
CA SER A 96 -10.93 7.30 -12.08
C SER A 96 -10.71 6.47 -13.33
N TYR A 97 -11.11 6.98 -14.49
CA TYR A 97 -10.91 6.34 -15.81
C TYR A 97 -9.79 6.99 -16.62
N ASP A 98 -9.21 8.08 -16.11
CA ASP A 98 -8.30 8.97 -16.84
C ASP A 98 -6.97 9.20 -16.07
N GLY A 99 -6.62 8.27 -15.20
CA GLY A 99 -5.37 8.27 -14.46
C GLY A 99 -5.34 9.32 -13.35
N GLY A 100 -6.48 9.57 -12.72
CA GLY A 100 -6.65 10.44 -11.55
C GLY A 100 -7.12 11.86 -11.85
N HIS A 101 -7.37 12.24 -13.11
CA HIS A 101 -7.81 13.62 -13.42
C HIS A 101 -9.24 13.89 -12.95
N ARG A 102 -10.11 12.86 -13.03
CA ARG A 102 -11.46 12.89 -12.49
C ARG A 102 -11.75 11.61 -11.72
N TRP A 103 -12.39 11.79 -10.57
CA TRP A 103 -12.86 10.69 -9.71
C TRP A 103 -14.38 10.66 -9.66
N THR A 104 -14.91 9.44 -9.67
CA THR A 104 -16.34 9.15 -9.50
C THR A 104 -16.49 8.19 -8.34
N SER A 105 -17.42 8.47 -7.44
CA SER A 105 -17.76 7.57 -6.36
C SER A 105 -18.42 6.29 -6.88
N GLN A 106 -18.00 5.15 -6.35
CA GLN A 106 -18.47 3.82 -6.71
C GLN A 106 -18.99 3.07 -5.48
N ARG A 107 -20.18 3.46 -5.02
CA ARG A 107 -20.79 3.00 -3.75
C ARG A 107 -21.91 1.97 -3.91
N ASN A 108 -22.34 1.68 -5.13
CA ASN A 108 -23.46 0.77 -5.37
C ASN A 108 -23.16 -0.64 -4.81
N GLY A 109 -23.98 -1.10 -3.86
CA GLY A 109 -23.78 -2.38 -3.17
C GLY A 109 -22.74 -2.36 -2.04
N LEU A 110 -22.28 -1.16 -1.65
CA LEU A 110 -21.46 -0.90 -0.45
C LEU A 110 -22.28 -0.19 0.64
N ASP A 111 -23.59 -0.44 0.69
CA ASP A 111 -24.53 0.32 1.54
C ASP A 111 -24.27 0.13 3.04
N ASP A 112 -23.65 -0.98 3.44
CA ASP A 112 -23.20 -1.24 4.81
C ASP A 112 -21.95 -0.43 5.22
N VAL A 113 -21.27 0.21 4.26
CA VAL A 113 -20.04 0.99 4.52
C VAL A 113 -20.44 2.33 5.10
N THR A 114 -20.12 2.52 6.37
CA THR A 114 -20.44 3.73 7.14
C THR A 114 -19.31 4.77 7.06
N ILE A 115 -19.55 5.96 7.59
CA ILE A 115 -18.53 7.03 7.70
C ILE A 115 -17.27 6.61 8.48
N THR A 116 -17.35 5.57 9.32
CA THR A 116 -16.19 5.05 10.07
C THR A 116 -15.51 3.88 9.37
N SER A 117 -16.11 3.33 8.32
CA SER A 117 -15.61 2.19 7.59
C SER A 117 -14.45 2.56 6.67
N VAL A 118 -13.53 1.63 6.50
CA VAL A 118 -12.31 1.82 5.71
C VAL A 118 -12.21 0.76 4.62
N VAL A 119 -11.81 1.16 3.42
CA VAL A 119 -11.36 0.25 2.37
C VAL A 119 -9.85 0.04 2.51
N ASN A 120 -9.46 -1.12 3.04
CA ASN A 120 -8.08 -1.41 3.44
C ASN A 120 -7.21 -1.86 2.27
N GLN A 121 -7.78 -2.61 1.30
CA GLN A 121 -7.01 -3.16 0.19
C GLN A 121 -7.91 -3.51 -0.99
N PHE A 122 -7.39 -3.37 -2.22
CA PHE A 122 -7.95 -3.92 -3.44
C PHE A 122 -7.11 -5.10 -3.91
N VAL A 123 -7.76 -6.14 -4.43
CA VAL A 123 -7.10 -7.30 -5.05
C VAL A 123 -7.80 -7.64 -6.35
N PHE A 124 -7.05 -7.67 -7.46
CA PHE A 124 -7.56 -8.10 -8.77
C PHE A 124 -7.51 -9.62 -8.90
N ASP A 125 -8.54 -10.20 -9.52
CA ASP A 125 -8.48 -11.60 -9.96
C ASP A 125 -7.67 -11.67 -11.26
N PRO A 126 -6.49 -12.34 -11.28
CA PRO A 126 -5.66 -12.41 -12.48
C PRO A 126 -6.29 -13.24 -13.60
N SER A 127 -7.31 -14.06 -13.31
CA SER A 127 -8.05 -14.85 -14.31
C SER A 127 -9.26 -14.12 -14.90
N ALA A 128 -9.64 -12.95 -14.39
CA ALA A 128 -10.83 -12.24 -14.83
C ALA A 128 -10.64 -10.72 -14.78
N SER A 129 -10.34 -10.12 -15.94
CA SER A 129 -10.34 -8.66 -16.09
C SER A 129 -11.68 -8.10 -15.63
N ARG A 130 -11.67 -7.07 -14.78
CA ARG A 130 -12.83 -6.44 -14.11
C ARG A 130 -13.36 -7.12 -12.85
N ARG A 131 -12.87 -8.29 -12.44
CA ARG A 131 -13.18 -8.83 -11.11
C ARG A 131 -12.19 -8.31 -10.08
N ILE A 132 -12.71 -7.65 -9.05
CA ILE A 132 -11.92 -7.06 -7.98
C ILE A 132 -12.57 -7.43 -6.66
N PHE A 133 -11.74 -7.74 -5.66
CA PHE A 133 -12.16 -7.90 -4.28
C PHE A 133 -11.61 -6.76 -3.46
N VAL A 134 -12.38 -6.27 -2.50
CA VAL A 134 -11.94 -5.27 -1.53
C VAL A 134 -12.07 -5.79 -0.12
N ALA A 135 -10.99 -5.65 0.66
CA ALA A 135 -11.00 -5.84 2.10
C ALA A 135 -11.45 -4.54 2.76
N THR A 136 -12.44 -4.61 3.64
CA THR A 136 -12.95 -3.44 4.37
C THR A 136 -13.16 -3.75 5.84
N THR A 137 -13.30 -2.71 6.66
CA THR A 137 -13.74 -2.84 8.06
C THR A 137 -15.12 -3.51 8.18
N MET A 138 -15.93 -3.53 7.10
CA MET A 138 -17.27 -4.13 7.08
C MET A 138 -17.32 -5.52 6.42
N GLY A 139 -16.16 -6.07 6.05
CA GLY A 139 -16.03 -7.37 5.38
C GLY A 139 -15.43 -7.27 3.98
N ILE A 140 -15.52 -8.38 3.25
CA ILE A 140 -15.06 -8.48 1.86
C ILE A 140 -16.21 -8.14 0.92
N PHE A 141 -15.94 -7.34 -0.10
CA PHE A 141 -16.86 -7.12 -1.21
C PHE A 141 -16.20 -7.50 -2.54
N GLU A 142 -17.00 -8.04 -3.46
CA GLU A 142 -16.60 -8.41 -4.82
C GLU A 142 -17.33 -7.53 -5.82
N THR A 143 -16.62 -7.05 -6.82
CA THR A 143 -17.20 -6.55 -8.07
C THR A 143 -16.81 -7.47 -9.23
N ARG A 144 -17.69 -7.57 -10.22
CA ARG A 144 -17.44 -8.28 -11.50
C ARG A 144 -17.50 -7.36 -12.72
N ASP A 145 -17.80 -6.08 -12.50
CA ASP A 145 -17.98 -5.07 -13.55
C ASP A 145 -16.93 -3.95 -13.44
N GLY A 146 -15.85 -4.17 -12.70
CA GLY A 146 -14.76 -3.22 -12.55
C GLY A 146 -15.10 -2.10 -11.58
N GLY A 147 -15.93 -2.38 -10.58
CA GLY A 147 -16.25 -1.50 -9.47
C GLY A 147 -17.52 -0.67 -9.67
N GLU A 148 -18.37 -0.95 -10.65
CA GLU A 148 -19.65 -0.26 -10.82
C GLU A 148 -20.72 -0.79 -9.85
N SER A 149 -20.63 -2.06 -9.47
CA SER A 149 -21.44 -2.67 -8.42
C SER A 149 -20.64 -3.65 -7.56
N TRP A 150 -21.02 -3.74 -6.29
CA TRP A 150 -20.34 -4.55 -5.28
C TRP A 150 -21.30 -5.53 -4.59
N GLN A 151 -20.78 -6.68 -4.18
CA GLN A 151 -21.52 -7.71 -3.45
C GLN A 151 -20.70 -8.20 -2.27
N LYS A 152 -21.31 -8.26 -1.08
CA LYS A 152 -20.65 -8.75 0.14
C LYS A 152 -20.36 -10.25 0.05
N ARG A 153 -19.14 -10.66 0.45
CA ARG A 153 -18.62 -12.04 0.36
C ARG A 153 -18.07 -12.53 1.70
N MET A 154 -18.97 -12.67 2.68
CA MET A 154 -18.63 -13.02 4.07
C MET A 154 -19.16 -14.39 4.53
N HIS A 155 -19.66 -15.23 3.62
CA HIS A 155 -20.18 -16.55 4.01
C HIS A 155 -19.07 -17.41 4.63
N GLY A 156 -19.30 -17.90 5.85
CA GLY A 156 -18.31 -18.63 6.66
C GLY A 156 -17.48 -17.78 7.64
N MET A 157 -17.55 -16.45 7.56
CA MET A 157 -16.83 -15.51 8.45
C MET A 157 -17.71 -14.92 9.57
N LYS A 158 -18.43 -15.75 10.32
CA LYS A 158 -19.45 -15.29 11.28
C LYS A 158 -18.92 -14.43 12.45
N GLU A 159 -17.64 -14.58 12.81
CA GLU A 159 -17.03 -13.94 13.99
C GLU A 159 -16.04 -12.82 13.63
N VAL A 160 -15.97 -12.47 12.35
CA VAL A 160 -15.02 -11.47 11.84
C VAL A 160 -15.58 -10.07 12.04
N LEU A 161 -14.87 -9.23 12.79
CA LEU A 161 -15.23 -7.82 12.96
C LEU A 161 -14.75 -6.96 11.80
N MET A 162 -13.55 -7.24 11.29
CA MET A 162 -12.94 -6.49 10.20
C MET A 162 -12.03 -7.37 9.36
N VAL A 163 -11.93 -7.03 8.07
CA VAL A 163 -10.99 -7.66 7.14
C VAL A 163 -9.94 -6.62 6.78
N VAL A 164 -8.69 -6.90 7.16
CA VAL A 164 -7.58 -5.96 7.08
C VAL A 164 -6.85 -6.12 5.75
N THR A 165 -6.67 -7.37 5.31
CA THR A 165 -5.88 -7.69 4.13
C THR A 165 -6.46 -8.88 3.39
N LEU A 166 -6.19 -8.95 2.10
CA LEU A 166 -6.63 -10.00 1.21
C LEU A 166 -5.51 -10.30 0.22
N THR A 167 -5.36 -11.56 -0.16
CA THR A 167 -4.48 -11.96 -1.25
C THR A 167 -5.10 -13.11 -2.04
N VAL A 168 -4.80 -13.17 -3.33
CA VAL A 168 -5.24 -14.22 -4.26
C VAL A 168 -4.02 -15.05 -4.63
N ASP A 169 -4.16 -16.36 -4.64
CA ASP A 169 -3.13 -17.24 -5.20
C ASP A 169 -2.94 -16.91 -6.70
N PRO A 170 -1.73 -16.47 -7.12
CA PRO A 170 -1.51 -15.95 -8.46
C PRO A 170 -1.63 -17.03 -9.55
N THR A 171 -1.46 -18.31 -9.22
CA THR A 171 -1.57 -19.43 -10.17
C THR A 171 -2.89 -20.17 -10.05
N ARG A 172 -3.56 -20.07 -8.89
CA ARG A 172 -4.87 -20.70 -8.62
C ARG A 172 -5.86 -19.67 -8.07
N PRO A 173 -6.44 -18.78 -8.89
CA PRO A 173 -7.25 -17.64 -8.42
C PRO A 173 -8.56 -18.01 -7.70
N ARG A 174 -8.90 -19.29 -7.64
CA ARG A 174 -9.96 -19.83 -6.76
C ARG A 174 -9.57 -19.80 -5.29
N ILE A 175 -8.28 -19.86 -5.00
CA ILE A 175 -7.72 -19.88 -3.65
C ILE A 175 -7.37 -18.44 -3.25
N MET A 176 -7.87 -18.03 -2.09
CA MET A 176 -7.60 -16.71 -1.54
C MET A 176 -7.45 -16.80 -0.03
N TYR A 177 -6.72 -15.85 0.54
CA TYR A 177 -6.49 -15.74 1.98
C TYR A 177 -6.86 -14.34 2.45
N ALA A 178 -7.58 -14.26 3.55
CA ALA A 178 -7.99 -13.02 4.17
C ALA A 178 -7.39 -12.92 5.57
N GLY A 179 -6.70 -11.83 5.86
CA GLY A 179 -6.29 -11.47 7.20
C GLY A 179 -7.37 -10.64 7.87
N THR A 180 -7.79 -11.08 9.06
CA THR A 180 -8.92 -10.52 9.79
C THR A 180 -8.56 -10.26 11.26
N SER A 181 -9.43 -9.57 11.99
CA SER A 181 -9.28 -9.43 13.45
C SER A 181 -9.27 -10.78 14.19
N GLY A 182 -9.92 -11.80 13.62
CA GLY A 182 -10.06 -13.15 14.15
C GLY A 182 -9.09 -14.18 13.57
N GLY A 183 -8.06 -13.75 12.84
CA GLY A 183 -7.07 -14.63 12.22
C GLY A 183 -7.15 -14.70 10.70
N VAL A 184 -6.52 -15.72 10.13
CA VAL A 184 -6.52 -15.99 8.70
C VAL A 184 -7.73 -16.84 8.32
N TYR A 185 -8.39 -16.46 7.24
CA TYR A 185 -9.42 -17.26 6.58
C TYR A 185 -8.95 -17.63 5.17
N LYS A 186 -9.30 -18.84 4.73
CA LYS A 186 -9.01 -19.37 3.40
C LYS A 186 -10.33 -19.64 2.67
N THR A 187 -10.33 -19.41 1.37
CA THR A 187 -11.37 -19.88 0.44
C THR A 187 -10.70 -20.67 -0.67
N THR A 188 -11.40 -21.64 -1.23
CA THR A 188 -11.00 -22.42 -2.41
C THR A 188 -12.00 -22.28 -3.55
N ASP A 189 -12.99 -21.39 -3.40
CA ASP A 189 -14.14 -21.22 -4.29
C ASP A 189 -14.39 -19.75 -4.68
N ARG A 190 -13.32 -18.94 -4.75
CA ARG A 190 -13.37 -17.50 -5.10
C ARG A 190 -14.26 -16.69 -4.16
N ALA A 191 -13.97 -16.79 -2.85
CA ALA A 191 -14.67 -16.04 -1.81
C ALA A 191 -16.19 -16.33 -1.75
N THR A 192 -16.64 -17.47 -2.29
CA THR A 192 -18.04 -17.89 -2.14
C THR A 192 -18.27 -18.40 -0.72
N ARG A 193 -17.29 -19.12 -0.16
CA ARG A 193 -17.23 -19.55 1.23
C ARG A 193 -15.82 -19.43 1.79
N TRP A 194 -15.73 -19.08 3.07
CA TRP A 194 -14.50 -18.94 3.82
C TRP A 194 -14.44 -19.88 5.02
N GLU A 195 -13.26 -20.38 5.30
CA GLU A 195 -12.96 -21.29 6.41
C GLU A 195 -11.77 -20.75 7.22
N LYS A 196 -11.76 -20.98 8.53
CA LYS A 196 -10.65 -20.55 9.40
C LYS A 196 -9.39 -21.36 9.07
N ALA A 197 -8.25 -20.69 9.01
CA ALA A 197 -6.94 -21.29 8.72
C ALA A 197 -5.91 -20.83 9.77
N ASN A 198 -6.16 -21.16 11.05
CA ASN A 198 -5.45 -20.57 12.19
C ASN A 198 -4.54 -21.53 12.97
N ASN A 199 -4.42 -22.79 12.53
CA ASN A 199 -3.66 -23.82 13.25
C ASN A 199 -2.17 -23.43 13.39
N GLY A 200 -1.72 -23.13 14.60
CA GLY A 200 -0.35 -22.69 14.87
C GLY A 200 -0.11 -21.16 14.79
N LEU A 201 -1.11 -20.34 14.45
CA LEU A 201 -0.98 -18.87 14.51
C LEU A 201 -1.00 -18.34 15.96
N VAL A 202 -1.69 -19.03 16.85
CA VAL A 202 -1.72 -18.71 18.29
C VAL A 202 -1.60 -19.99 19.08
N ALA A 203 -0.88 -19.94 20.19
CA ALA A 203 -0.90 -21.01 21.17
C ALA A 203 -2.35 -21.23 21.68
N PRO A 204 -2.80 -22.49 21.89
CA PRO A 204 -4.18 -22.79 22.26
C PRO A 204 -4.69 -22.10 23.53
N ASP A 205 -3.78 -21.67 24.40
CA ASP A 205 -4.02 -20.98 25.67
C ASP A 205 -4.24 -19.45 25.52
N ILE A 206 -3.90 -18.85 24.37
CA ILE A 206 -4.08 -17.42 24.07
C ILE A 206 -5.33 -17.20 23.18
N LEU A 207 -6.35 -18.06 23.27
CA LEU A 207 -7.64 -17.83 22.60
C LEU A 207 -8.45 -16.74 23.32
N LYS A 208 -8.01 -15.47 23.23
CA LYS A 208 -8.69 -14.32 23.83
C LYS A 208 -9.44 -13.49 22.79
N SER A 209 -10.69 -13.84 22.52
CA SER A 209 -11.67 -13.00 21.80
C SER A 209 -11.35 -12.67 20.33
N SER A 210 -12.33 -12.13 19.59
CA SER A 210 -12.29 -11.84 18.14
C SER A 210 -11.28 -10.77 17.69
N ARG A 211 -10.38 -10.32 18.59
CA ARG A 211 -9.29 -9.37 18.32
C ARG A 211 -7.90 -9.89 18.71
N ALA A 212 -7.76 -11.12 19.21
CA ALA A 212 -6.46 -11.63 19.67
C ALA A 212 -5.42 -11.80 18.57
N LEU A 213 -5.87 -12.04 17.33
CA LEU A 213 -4.98 -12.36 16.22
C LEU A 213 -4.58 -11.14 15.42
N ASP A 214 -5.57 -10.36 14.97
CA ASP A 214 -5.42 -9.16 14.14
C ASP A 214 -4.28 -9.26 13.11
N VAL A 215 -4.59 -9.96 12.01
CA VAL A 215 -3.65 -10.19 10.91
C VAL A 215 -3.48 -8.89 10.12
N THR A 216 -2.28 -8.33 10.13
CA THR A 216 -1.98 -7.07 9.44
C THR A 216 -1.61 -7.28 7.98
N VAL A 217 -0.98 -8.41 7.65
CA VAL A 217 -0.53 -8.74 6.29
C VAL A 217 -0.69 -10.24 6.03
N VAL A 218 -1.19 -10.61 4.84
CA VAL A 218 -1.15 -11.98 4.33
C VAL A 218 -0.69 -11.98 2.88
N GLN A 219 0.27 -12.83 2.53
CA GLN A 219 0.85 -12.91 1.18
C GLN A 219 1.08 -14.38 0.79
N VAL A 220 0.79 -14.71 -0.46
CA VAL A 220 1.10 -16.01 -1.06
C VAL A 220 2.39 -15.86 -1.84
N ASP A 221 3.33 -16.77 -1.62
CA ASP A 221 4.60 -16.79 -2.35
C ASP A 221 4.35 -17.01 -3.85
N PRO A 222 4.81 -16.09 -4.73
CA PRO A 222 4.61 -16.22 -6.16
C PRO A 222 5.39 -17.37 -6.80
N HIS A 223 6.46 -17.85 -6.16
CA HIS A 223 7.29 -18.96 -6.65
C HIS A 223 6.79 -20.31 -6.15
N THR A 224 6.13 -20.35 -4.99
CA THR A 224 5.62 -21.60 -4.38
C THR A 224 4.32 -21.33 -3.65
N THR A 225 3.18 -21.51 -4.32
CA THR A 225 1.87 -21.04 -3.80
C THR A 225 1.31 -21.84 -2.61
N GLU A 226 2.01 -22.89 -2.17
CA GLU A 226 1.79 -23.55 -0.89
C GLU A 226 2.46 -22.81 0.27
N THR A 227 3.45 -21.97 -0.03
CA THR A 227 4.06 -21.05 0.95
C THR A 227 3.18 -19.82 1.12
N VAL A 228 2.72 -19.59 2.35
CA VAL A 228 1.93 -18.40 2.72
C VAL A 228 2.55 -17.74 3.93
N TYR A 229 2.64 -16.41 3.91
CA TYR A 229 3.13 -15.61 5.03
C TYR A 229 1.99 -14.82 5.66
N ALA A 230 1.97 -14.76 6.99
CA ALA A 230 1.01 -13.96 7.74
C ALA A 230 1.73 -13.19 8.86
N ALA A 231 1.55 -11.87 8.89
CA ALA A 231 1.95 -11.04 10.00
C ALA A 231 0.74 -10.73 10.89
N THR A 232 0.93 -10.88 12.20
CA THR A 232 -0.09 -10.62 13.23
C THR A 232 0.47 -9.65 14.26
N LEU A 233 -0.36 -9.15 15.17
CA LEU A 233 0.14 -8.37 16.31
C LEU A 233 1.03 -9.19 17.26
N SER A 234 1.04 -10.52 17.15
CA SER A 234 1.85 -11.43 17.98
C SER A 234 3.11 -11.94 17.28
N GLY A 235 3.30 -11.66 15.99
CA GLY A 235 4.51 -12.00 15.25
C GLY A 235 4.28 -12.37 13.79
N LEU A 236 5.36 -12.79 13.14
CA LEU A 236 5.38 -13.25 11.76
C LEU A 236 5.31 -14.78 11.70
N TYR A 237 4.55 -15.31 10.76
CA TYR A 237 4.32 -16.73 10.57
C TYR A 237 4.45 -17.10 9.09
N THR A 238 4.90 -18.33 8.85
CA THR A 238 4.88 -18.95 7.53
C THR A 238 4.17 -20.29 7.59
N SER A 239 3.45 -20.62 6.53
CA SER A 239 2.90 -21.94 6.25
C SER A 239 3.58 -22.45 4.99
N LYS A 240 3.86 -23.75 4.92
CA LYS A 240 4.39 -24.45 3.74
C LYS A 240 3.38 -25.46 3.17
N ASP A 241 2.15 -25.43 3.65
CA ASP A 241 1.06 -26.36 3.38
C ASP A 241 -0.25 -25.61 3.04
N ALA A 242 -0.13 -24.46 2.37
CA ALA A 242 -1.24 -23.64 1.93
C ALA A 242 -2.19 -23.19 3.07
N ALA A 243 -1.61 -22.82 4.22
CA ALA A 243 -2.26 -22.41 5.48
C ALA A 243 -3.00 -23.52 6.24
N GLU A 244 -2.61 -24.79 6.08
CA GLU A 244 -3.11 -25.87 6.94
C GLU A 244 -2.46 -25.82 8.33
N SER A 245 -1.19 -25.42 8.41
CA SER A 245 -0.47 -25.16 9.65
C SER A 245 0.53 -24.01 9.52
N TRP A 246 0.80 -23.34 10.62
CA TRP A 246 1.67 -22.17 10.68
C TRP A 246 2.83 -22.38 11.64
N THR A 247 4.00 -21.92 11.24
CA THR A 247 5.23 -21.87 12.03
C THR A 247 5.62 -20.42 12.25
N ARG A 248 5.89 -20.06 13.51
CA ARG A 248 6.36 -18.71 13.85
C ARG A 248 7.80 -18.50 13.39
N ILE A 249 8.05 -17.40 12.72
CA ILE A 249 9.36 -16.96 12.20
C ILE A 249 9.62 -15.50 12.61
N GLY A 250 10.79 -14.97 12.28
CA GLY A 250 11.11 -13.56 12.55
C GLY A 250 11.21 -13.20 14.04
N GLN A 251 11.48 -14.18 14.92
CA GLN A 251 11.72 -13.98 16.35
C GLN A 251 12.85 -12.95 16.60
N SER A 252 13.82 -12.88 15.69
CA SER A 252 14.96 -11.97 15.75
C SER A 252 14.67 -10.55 15.27
N LEU A 253 13.48 -10.28 14.72
CA LEU A 253 13.11 -8.94 14.26
C LEU A 253 12.95 -8.00 15.47
N PRO A 254 13.52 -6.79 15.42
CA PRO A 254 13.45 -5.84 16.53
C PRO A 254 12.03 -5.29 16.76
N ASP A 255 11.22 -5.18 15.70
CA ASP A 255 9.80 -4.81 15.78
C ASP A 255 8.96 -5.92 15.13
N GLN A 256 8.04 -6.47 15.90
CA GLN A 256 7.11 -7.51 15.45
C GLN A 256 5.88 -6.89 14.75
N MET A 257 5.70 -5.56 14.83
CA MET A 257 4.61 -4.86 14.17
C MET A 257 4.95 -4.58 12.70
N ILE A 258 4.63 -5.54 11.84
CA ILE A 258 4.86 -5.44 10.40
C ILE A 258 3.79 -4.55 9.76
N SER A 259 4.22 -3.47 9.13
CA SER A 259 3.34 -2.51 8.45
C SER A 259 3.10 -2.88 6.98
N ALA A 260 4.11 -3.43 6.31
CA ALA A 260 3.99 -3.96 4.95
C ALA A 260 5.03 -5.06 4.70
N MET A 261 4.74 -5.92 3.72
CA MET A 261 5.60 -7.03 3.32
C MET A 261 5.63 -7.12 1.80
N VAL A 262 6.82 -7.40 1.26
CA VAL A 262 7.02 -7.75 -0.15
C VAL A 262 7.74 -9.09 -0.21
N LEU A 263 7.19 -10.02 -0.97
CA LEU A 263 7.88 -11.24 -1.39
C LEU A 263 8.54 -10.94 -2.73
N ASP A 264 9.85 -11.16 -2.85
CA ASP A 264 10.59 -10.80 -4.06
C ASP A 264 10.13 -11.66 -5.24
N ARG A 265 9.60 -11.03 -6.28
CA ARG A 265 9.08 -11.77 -7.44
C ARG A 265 10.16 -12.36 -8.36
N ALA A 266 11.41 -11.99 -8.18
CA ALA A 266 12.53 -12.47 -9.01
C ALA A 266 13.44 -13.45 -8.26
N VAL A 267 13.44 -13.40 -6.92
CA VAL A 267 14.31 -14.23 -6.09
C VAL A 267 13.46 -15.02 -5.09
N PRO A 268 13.38 -16.36 -5.21
CA PRO A 268 12.70 -17.20 -4.24
C PRO A 268 13.25 -17.01 -2.82
N ASP A 269 12.41 -17.21 -1.81
CA ASP A 269 12.76 -17.08 -0.38
C ASP A 269 13.26 -15.69 0.07
N LYS A 270 13.32 -14.70 -0.83
CA LYS A 270 13.70 -13.33 -0.49
C LYS A 270 12.48 -12.49 -0.11
N LEU A 271 12.57 -11.84 1.05
CA LEU A 271 11.48 -11.09 1.68
C LEU A 271 11.96 -9.70 2.09
N TYR A 272 11.04 -8.75 2.10
CA TYR A 272 11.25 -7.42 2.66
C TYR A 272 10.09 -7.04 3.56
N LEU A 273 10.40 -6.49 4.74
CA LEU A 273 9.43 -6.03 5.72
C LEU A 273 9.66 -4.54 6.01
N ALA A 274 8.56 -3.79 6.04
CA ALA A 274 8.53 -2.44 6.59
C ALA A 274 8.03 -2.49 8.03
N THR A 275 8.79 -1.91 8.96
CA THR A 275 8.46 -1.81 10.39
C THR A 275 8.73 -0.39 10.90
N ARG A 276 8.51 -0.15 12.20
CA ARG A 276 8.90 1.14 12.81
C ARG A 276 10.42 1.29 13.02
N GLU A 277 11.16 0.20 12.86
CA GLU A 277 12.61 0.11 12.99
C GLU A 277 13.30 -0.04 11.62
N GLY A 278 12.60 0.31 10.54
CA GLY A 278 13.13 0.41 9.19
C GLY A 278 12.69 -0.72 8.26
N VAL A 279 13.47 -0.92 7.21
CA VAL A 279 13.31 -2.01 6.26
C VAL A 279 14.24 -3.15 6.67
N HIS A 280 13.68 -4.36 6.72
CA HIS A 280 14.42 -5.59 6.98
C HIS A 280 14.27 -6.54 5.80
N THR A 281 15.34 -7.25 5.46
CA THR A 281 15.32 -8.28 4.42
C THR A 281 15.77 -9.63 4.96
N SER A 282 15.19 -10.69 4.41
CA SER A 282 15.55 -12.08 4.61
C SER A 282 15.83 -12.70 3.25
N GLU A 283 16.81 -13.61 3.18
CA GLU A 283 17.17 -14.36 1.96
C GLU A 283 16.97 -15.88 2.14
N ASP A 284 16.33 -16.29 3.24
CA ASP A 284 16.16 -17.68 3.66
C ASP A 284 14.71 -17.96 4.10
N GLY A 285 13.75 -17.32 3.44
CA GLY A 285 12.33 -17.57 3.65
C GLY A 285 11.80 -17.05 4.99
N GLY A 286 12.53 -16.13 5.63
CA GLY A 286 12.19 -15.47 6.88
C GLY A 286 12.81 -16.08 8.13
N ALA A 287 13.78 -16.99 7.99
CA ALA A 287 14.49 -17.59 9.11
C ALA A 287 15.48 -16.62 9.76
N THR A 288 16.21 -15.84 8.97
CA THR A 288 17.12 -14.78 9.43
C THR A 288 16.81 -13.45 8.75
N TRP A 289 17.18 -12.35 9.42
CA TRP A 289 16.85 -11.00 9.01
C TRP A 289 18.03 -10.06 9.21
N ARG A 290 18.24 -9.14 8.27
CA ARG A 290 19.10 -7.96 8.48
C ARG A 290 18.38 -6.68 8.10
N ALA A 291 18.80 -5.58 8.71
CA ALA A 291 18.34 -4.25 8.35
C ALA A 291 19.02 -3.76 7.05
N ILE A 292 18.27 -3.02 6.24
CA ILE A 292 18.72 -2.37 4.99
C ILE A 292 18.24 -0.91 4.96
N ASN A 293 18.82 -0.09 5.84
CA ASN A 293 18.31 1.26 6.15
C ASN A 293 19.22 2.39 5.65
N GLU A 294 20.27 2.09 4.90
CA GLU A 294 21.25 3.10 4.48
C GLU A 294 20.58 4.17 3.60
N GLY A 295 20.70 5.44 4.00
CA GLY A 295 20.08 6.58 3.32
C GLY A 295 18.66 6.94 3.75
N LEU A 296 18.00 6.15 4.61
CA LEU A 296 16.74 6.54 5.23
C LEU A 296 16.98 7.56 6.35
N ALA A 297 16.31 8.72 6.28
CA ALA A 297 16.38 9.72 7.35
C ALA A 297 15.49 9.37 8.56
N THR A 298 14.55 8.43 8.39
CA THR A 298 13.70 7.90 9.46
C THR A 298 13.47 6.41 9.26
N LEU A 299 13.39 5.68 10.37
CA LEU A 299 13.11 4.25 10.38
C LEU A 299 11.62 3.91 10.46
N ASN A 300 10.74 4.91 10.65
CA ASN A 300 9.32 4.67 10.72
C ASN A 300 8.71 4.48 9.31
N VAL A 301 8.94 3.28 8.75
CA VAL A 301 8.53 2.90 7.40
C VAL A 301 7.14 2.31 7.45
N ARG A 302 6.23 2.91 6.69
CA ARG A 302 4.82 2.52 6.66
C ARG A 302 4.48 1.60 5.50
N THR A 303 5.10 1.81 4.35
CA THR A 303 4.80 1.04 3.14
C THR A 303 6.08 0.83 2.33
N ILE A 304 6.16 -0.33 1.67
CA ILE A 304 7.22 -0.71 0.76
C ILE A 304 6.59 -1.37 -0.48
N VAL A 305 7.07 -1.02 -1.66
CA VAL A 305 6.62 -1.61 -2.93
C VAL A 305 7.81 -1.87 -3.85
N GLN A 306 7.79 -3.01 -4.54
CA GLN A 306 8.74 -3.36 -5.59
C GLN A 306 8.19 -2.88 -6.95
N SER A 307 8.99 -2.17 -7.74
CA SER A 307 8.65 -1.78 -9.13
C SER A 307 8.24 -3.00 -9.91
N PRO A 308 7.12 -3.07 -10.65
CA PRO A 308 6.68 -4.28 -11.37
C PRO A 308 7.56 -4.67 -12.57
N THR A 309 8.40 -3.75 -13.05
CA THR A 309 9.23 -3.93 -14.26
C THR A 309 10.71 -4.13 -13.96
N ASP A 310 11.15 -3.80 -12.75
CA ASP A 310 12.54 -3.98 -12.30
C ASP A 310 12.54 -4.48 -10.85
N PRO A 311 12.99 -5.73 -10.59
CA PRO A 311 12.97 -6.29 -9.25
C PRO A 311 13.97 -5.63 -8.29
N LYS A 312 14.95 -4.85 -8.77
CA LYS A 312 15.89 -4.12 -7.91
C LYS A 312 15.40 -2.73 -7.50
N THR A 313 14.36 -2.23 -8.14
CA THR A 313 13.81 -0.92 -7.83
C THR A 313 12.70 -1.03 -6.80
N PHE A 314 12.86 -0.35 -5.68
CA PHE A 314 11.88 -0.28 -4.59
C PHE A 314 11.54 1.17 -4.25
N TYR A 315 10.34 1.37 -3.73
CA TYR A 315 9.92 2.63 -3.12
C TYR A 315 9.42 2.37 -1.71
N VAL A 316 9.77 3.26 -0.78
CA VAL A 316 9.28 3.21 0.60
C VAL A 316 8.69 4.54 1.02
N GLY A 317 7.56 4.46 1.71
CA GLY A 317 6.85 5.59 2.28
C GLY A 317 6.99 5.58 3.80
N THR A 318 7.29 6.72 4.38
CA THR A 318 7.51 6.88 5.83
C THR A 318 6.42 7.72 6.48
N ASN A 319 6.28 7.61 7.81
CA ASN A 319 5.30 8.41 8.57
C ASN A 319 5.72 9.88 8.81
N GLY A 320 6.94 10.28 8.46
CA GLY A 320 7.42 11.63 8.78
C GLY A 320 8.68 12.11 8.07
N SER A 321 9.19 11.41 7.06
CA SER A 321 10.31 11.89 6.23
C SER A 321 10.12 11.61 4.74
N GLY A 322 8.86 11.44 4.30
CA GLY A 322 8.50 11.35 2.90
C GLY A 322 8.73 9.99 2.23
N LEU A 323 9.01 10.07 0.93
CA LEU A 323 9.15 8.95 0.00
C LEU A 323 10.64 8.74 -0.34
N TYR A 324 11.08 7.49 -0.40
CA TYR A 324 12.43 7.12 -0.83
C TYR A 324 12.38 6.08 -1.94
N ARG A 325 13.48 5.97 -2.67
CA ARG A 325 13.68 4.96 -3.72
C ARG A 325 15.03 4.29 -3.58
N SER A 326 15.06 2.98 -3.77
CA SER A 326 16.27 2.19 -4.03
C SER A 326 16.26 1.66 -5.46
N ARG A 327 17.44 1.45 -6.03
CA ARG A 327 17.66 0.82 -7.36
C ARG A 327 18.57 -0.41 -7.29
N ASP A 328 18.92 -0.84 -6.08
CA ASP A 328 19.90 -1.89 -5.81
C ASP A 328 19.35 -2.98 -4.88
N GLY A 329 18.03 -3.17 -4.86
CA GLY A 329 17.39 -4.19 -4.03
C GLY A 329 17.23 -3.76 -2.57
N GLY A 330 17.17 -2.46 -2.31
CA GLY A 330 16.97 -1.90 -0.98
C GLY A 330 18.25 -1.61 -0.20
N GLU A 331 19.44 -1.85 -0.74
CA GLU A 331 20.70 -1.58 -0.03
C GLU A 331 20.90 -0.10 0.25
N HIS A 332 20.63 0.78 -0.73
CA HIS A 332 20.71 2.23 -0.55
C HIS A 332 19.41 2.95 -0.93
N TRP A 333 18.96 3.85 -0.06
CA TRP A 333 17.76 4.64 -0.23
C TRP A 333 18.08 6.09 -0.53
N VAL A 334 17.49 6.62 -1.62
CA VAL A 334 17.60 8.02 -2.00
C VAL A 334 16.25 8.70 -1.75
N PRO A 335 16.20 9.82 -1.00
CA PRO A 335 14.96 10.57 -0.81
C PRO A 335 14.46 11.11 -2.15
N LEU A 336 13.16 10.98 -2.37
CA LEU A 336 12.45 11.65 -3.47
C LEU A 336 11.79 12.91 -2.93
N GLY A 337 11.77 13.97 -3.74
CA GLY A 337 11.05 15.20 -3.38
C GLY A 337 9.61 14.84 -3.04
N THR A 338 9.13 15.20 -1.85
CA THR A 338 7.75 14.91 -1.46
C THR A 338 6.81 15.85 -2.21
N PRO A 339 5.63 15.38 -2.61
CA PRO A 339 4.58 16.28 -3.03
C PRO A 339 4.27 17.23 -1.87
N SER A 340 4.56 18.51 -2.01
CA SER A 340 4.14 19.54 -1.07
C SER A 340 2.83 20.15 -1.56
N SER A 341 1.87 20.37 -0.66
CA SER A 341 0.69 21.17 -0.98
C SER A 341 1.09 22.56 -1.48
N PRO A 342 0.39 23.16 -2.46
CA PRO A 342 0.59 24.57 -2.77
C PRO A 342 0.25 25.36 -1.51
N VAL A 343 1.24 26.09 -0.98
CA VAL A 343 1.04 27.02 0.13
C VAL A 343 -0.08 27.97 -0.29
N SER A 344 -1.17 28.02 0.46
CA SER A 344 -2.13 29.10 0.30
C SER A 344 -1.39 30.39 0.66
N ASN A 345 -1.07 31.21 -0.35
CA ASN A 345 -0.75 32.60 -0.11
C ASN A 345 -2.01 33.24 0.47
N SER A 346 -2.18 33.20 1.79
CA SER A 346 -3.00 34.17 2.49
C SER A 346 -2.35 35.52 2.23
N GLY A 347 -2.87 36.22 1.22
CA GLY A 347 -2.44 37.57 0.88
C GLY A 347 -2.47 38.42 2.15
N GLN A 348 -1.31 39.00 2.47
CA GLN A 348 -1.26 40.25 3.20
C GLN A 348 -2.03 41.27 2.36
N ALA A 349 -3.28 41.54 2.75
CA ALA A 349 -3.93 42.78 2.40
C ALA A 349 -3.28 43.86 3.28
N ILE A 350 -2.64 44.82 2.62
CA ILE A 350 -2.20 46.10 3.20
C ILE A 350 -3.43 46.98 3.43
#